data_AF-A0A1Y3XD21-F1
#
_entry.id   AF-A0A1Y3XD21-F1
#
_cell.length_a   1.000
_cell.length_b   1.000
_cell.length_c   1.000
_cell.angle_alpha   90.00
_cell.angle_beta   90.00
_cell.angle_gamma   90.00
#
_symmetry.space_group_name_H-M   'P 1'
#
loop_
_entity.id
_entity.type
_entity.pdbx_description
1 polymer ?
#
loop_
_entity_poly.entity_id
_entity_poly.type
_entity_poly.pdbx_seq_one_letter_code
_entity_poly.pdbx_strand_id
1 'polypeptide(L)'
;MKKNILKITFAAALAVVAGVTAYQAQNKEMMSDLALANVEALARDENTGGDHGNEETFKKGYMASTYKLYIPEFHMYTEMPCCKYTANKYSACSAMDVCP
;
A
#
# COMPACT_ATOMS: atom_id res chain seq x y z
N MET A 1 63.14 -13.49 7.06
CA MET A 1 61.91 -14.31 6.93
C MET A 1 60.74 -13.84 7.82
N LYS A 2 60.94 -13.45 9.10
CA LYS A 2 59.85 -12.97 10.00
C LYS A 2 59.01 -11.79 9.47
N LYS A 3 59.63 -10.81 8.81
CA LYS A 3 58.93 -9.63 8.24
C LYS A 3 57.97 -9.98 7.09
N ASN A 4 58.26 -11.04 6.33
CA ASN A 4 57.43 -11.48 5.22
C ASN A 4 56.24 -12.31 5.72
N ILE A 5 56.44 -13.11 6.78
CA ILE A 5 55.37 -13.87 7.41
C ILE A 5 54.30 -12.90 7.95
N LEU A 6 54.70 -11.82 8.64
CA LEU A 6 53.76 -10.82 9.17
C LEU A 6 52.92 -10.15 8.06
N LYS A 7 53.56 -9.79 6.93
CA LYS A 7 52.87 -9.20 5.77
C LYS A 7 51.86 -10.16 5.15
N ILE A 8 52.24 -11.43 5.01
CA ILE A 8 51.37 -12.47 4.43
C ILE A 8 50.18 -12.73 5.37
N THR A 9 50.40 -12.85 6.68
CA THR A 9 49.31 -13.05 7.65
C THR A 9 48.37 -11.85 7.70
N PHE A 10 48.88 -10.63 7.57
CA PHE A 10 48.04 -9.42 7.55
C PHE A 10 47.18 -9.35 6.28
N ALA A 11 47.76 -9.63 5.11
CA ALA A 11 47.02 -9.71 3.86
C ALA A 11 45.96 -10.83 3.88
N ALA A 12 46.29 -12.00 4.44
CA ALA A 12 45.36 -13.11 4.60
C ALA A 12 44.19 -12.76 5.54
N ALA A 13 44.46 -12.09 6.67
CA ALA A 13 43.43 -11.64 7.58
C ALA A 13 42.45 -10.65 6.91
N LEU A 14 42.97 -9.70 6.13
CA LEU A 14 42.13 -8.75 5.37
C LEU A 14 41.29 -9.45 4.30
N ALA A 15 41.86 -10.42 3.58
CA ALA A 15 41.14 -11.21 2.59
C ALA A 15 40.03 -12.06 3.23
N VAL A 16 40.28 -12.65 4.41
CA VAL A 16 39.27 -13.39 5.16
C VAL A 16 38.16 -12.47 5.65
N VAL A 17 38.49 -11.30 6.21
CA VAL A 17 37.47 -10.33 6.65
C VAL A 17 36.63 -9.86 5.47
N ALA A 18 37.25 -9.53 4.33
CA ALA A 18 36.54 -9.12 3.12
C ALA A 18 35.67 -10.25 2.53
N GLY A 19 36.15 -11.50 2.58
CA GLY A 19 35.38 -12.67 2.15
C GLY A 19 34.19 -12.95 3.05
N VAL A 20 34.35 -12.83 4.37
CA VAL A 20 33.26 -12.98 5.35
C VAL A 20 32.27 -11.84 5.22
N THR A 21 32.70 -10.58 5.07
CA THR A 21 31.79 -9.45 4.89
C THR A 21 31.04 -9.52 3.56
N ALA A 22 31.68 -9.97 2.48
CA ALA A 22 31.03 -10.21 1.19
C ALA A 22 30.03 -11.38 1.26
N TYR A 23 30.36 -12.48 1.95
CA TYR A 23 29.46 -13.61 2.17
C TYR A 23 28.23 -13.18 3.01
N GLN A 24 28.45 -12.42 4.08
CA GLN A 24 27.37 -11.86 4.89
C GLN A 24 26.54 -10.81 4.13
N ALA A 25 27.14 -10.09 3.18
CA ALA A 25 26.44 -9.17 2.30
C ALA A 25 25.62 -9.88 1.20
N GLN A 26 26.02 -11.07 0.75
CA GLN A 26 25.17 -11.91 -0.11
C GLN A 26 24.00 -12.53 0.67
N ASN A 27 24.19 -12.85 1.95
CA ASN A 27 23.11 -13.29 2.84
C ASN A 27 22.13 -12.16 3.23
N LYS A 28 22.33 -10.93 2.74
CA LYS A 28 21.42 -9.79 2.96
C LYS A 28 20.29 -9.69 1.93
N GLU A 29 20.07 -10.73 1.12
CA GLU A 29 18.86 -10.87 0.32
C GLU A 29 18.03 -12.08 0.77
N MET A 30 17.57 -12.00 2.01
CA MET A 30 16.18 -12.40 2.26
C MET A 30 15.55 -11.25 3.01
N MET A 31 15.33 -10.14 2.29
CA MET A 31 14.17 -9.31 2.60
C MET A 31 13.03 -10.31 2.76
N SER A 32 12.43 -10.35 3.96
CA SER A 32 11.34 -11.27 4.24
C SER A 32 10.34 -11.17 3.10
N ASP A 33 9.86 -12.30 2.59
CA ASP A 33 8.76 -12.34 1.60
C ASP A 33 7.59 -11.45 2.08
N LEU A 34 7.43 -11.32 3.40
CA LEU A 34 6.47 -10.43 4.06
C LEU A 34 6.81 -8.93 3.96
N ALA A 35 8.09 -8.55 3.99
CA ALA A 35 8.52 -7.16 3.83
C ALA A 35 8.43 -6.71 2.36
N LEU A 36 8.76 -7.59 1.42
CA LEU A 36 8.55 -7.35 -0.01
C LEU A 36 7.05 -7.30 -0.33
N ALA A 37 6.25 -8.23 0.17
CA ALA A 37 4.80 -8.23 0.02
C ALA A 37 4.13 -6.98 0.61
N ASN A 38 4.64 -6.42 1.72
CA ASN A 38 4.10 -5.17 2.28
C ASN A 38 4.41 -3.94 1.40
N VAL A 39 5.57 -3.93 0.73
CA VAL A 39 5.94 -2.87 -0.23
C VAL A 39 5.18 -3.05 -1.54
N GLU A 40 5.07 -4.27 -2.05
CA GLU A 40 4.25 -4.58 -3.23
C GLU A 40 2.76 -4.35 -2.97
N ALA A 41 2.24 -4.63 -1.76
CA ALA A 41 0.87 -4.29 -1.39
C ALA A 41 0.66 -2.78 -1.38
N LEU A 42 1.62 -1.99 -0.88
CA LEU A 42 1.52 -0.53 -0.88
C LEU A 42 1.65 0.07 -2.30
N ALA A 43 2.45 -0.53 -3.18
CA ALA A 43 2.67 -0.03 -4.55
C ALA A 43 1.66 -0.57 -5.58
N ARG A 44 1.01 -1.71 -5.31
CA ARG A 44 -0.05 -2.26 -6.16
C ARG A 44 -1.29 -1.37 -6.16
N ASP A 45 -1.51 -0.59 -5.11
CA ASP A 45 -2.60 0.40 -5.06
C ASP A 45 -2.27 1.71 -5.82
N GLU A 46 -1.03 1.92 -6.27
CA GLU A 46 -0.64 3.10 -7.06
C GLU A 46 -0.55 2.83 -8.56
N ASN A 47 0.05 1.69 -8.96
CA ASN A 47 0.31 1.39 -10.37
C ASN A 47 -0.65 0.37 -11.00
N THR A 48 -1.53 -0.23 -10.20
CA THR A 48 -2.77 -0.71 -10.79
C THR A 48 -3.68 0.51 -10.92
N GLY A 49 -3.76 1.04 -12.13
CA GLY A 49 -5.07 1.34 -12.71
C GLY A 49 -5.93 0.06 -12.78
N GLY A 50 -6.00 -0.67 -11.67
CA GLY A 50 -6.73 -1.88 -11.42
C GLY A 50 -8.10 -1.41 -11.02
N ASP A 51 -8.87 -1.05 -12.04
CA ASP A 51 -10.13 -1.75 -12.26
C ASP A 51 -10.87 -2.03 -10.94
N HIS A 52 -11.14 -0.96 -10.19
CA HIS A 52 -12.22 -0.97 -9.22
C HIS A 52 -13.44 -1.27 -10.07
N GLY A 53 -13.89 -2.53 -9.96
CA GLY A 53 -14.81 -3.18 -10.88
C GLY A 53 -15.81 -2.21 -11.44
N ASN A 54 -15.94 -2.24 -12.78
CA ASN A 54 -16.85 -1.43 -13.56
C ASN A 54 -16.90 0.03 -13.12
N GLU A 55 -16.33 0.91 -13.94
CA GLU A 55 -16.42 2.39 -13.88
C GLU A 55 -17.83 2.94 -13.58
N GLU A 56 -18.87 2.12 -13.62
CA GLU A 56 -20.25 2.38 -13.24
C GLU A 56 -20.61 2.24 -11.74
N THR A 57 -19.85 1.54 -10.87
CA THR A 57 -20.29 1.31 -9.46
C THR A 57 -19.93 2.44 -8.50
N PHE A 58 -18.84 3.17 -8.75
CA PHE A 58 -18.33 4.19 -7.83
C PHE A 58 -18.35 5.58 -8.46
N LYS A 59 -19.11 6.51 -7.86
CA LYS A 59 -19.17 7.92 -8.28
C LYS A 59 -17.94 8.67 -7.75
N LYS A 60 -16.95 8.95 -8.61
CA LYS A 60 -15.77 9.78 -8.29
C LYS A 60 -16.18 11.23 -8.00
N GLY A 61 -15.55 11.86 -7.01
CA GLY A 61 -15.89 13.23 -6.58
C GLY A 61 -17.04 13.31 -5.55
N TYR A 62 -17.55 12.15 -5.10
CA TYR A 62 -18.63 12.06 -4.12
C TYR A 62 -18.17 11.38 -2.83
N MET A 63 -18.76 11.78 -1.71
CA MET A 63 -18.62 11.11 -0.41
C MET A 63 -19.92 10.41 0.00
N ALA A 64 -19.82 9.35 0.81
CA ALA A 64 -20.97 8.72 1.43
C ALA A 64 -21.69 9.70 2.36
N SER A 65 -23.01 9.77 2.25
CA SER A 65 -23.89 10.61 3.06
C SER A 65 -25.27 9.97 3.15
N THR A 66 -26.23 10.67 3.78
CA THR A 66 -27.59 10.18 3.99
C THR A 66 -28.59 11.32 3.86
N TYR A 67 -29.81 11.02 3.41
CA TYR A 67 -30.93 11.96 3.44
C TYR A 67 -32.12 11.38 4.21
N LYS A 68 -32.90 12.27 4.82
CA LYS A 68 -34.10 11.90 5.58
C LYS A 68 -35.31 11.87 4.65
N LEU A 69 -35.93 10.71 4.53
CA LEU A 69 -37.20 10.52 3.84
C LEU A 69 -38.32 10.38 4.86
N TYR A 70 -39.39 11.16 4.69
CA TYR A 70 -40.60 11.03 5.47
C TYR A 70 -41.52 9.98 4.84
N ILE A 71 -41.97 9.00 5.63
CA ILE A 71 -42.91 7.96 5.20
C ILE A 71 -44.28 8.29 5.81
N PRO A 72 -45.25 8.78 5.02
CA PRO A 72 -46.55 9.23 5.53
C PRO A 72 -47.34 8.12 6.21
N GLU A 73 -47.29 6.90 5.67
CA GLU A 73 -48.03 5.72 6.16
C GLU A 73 -47.72 5.38 7.62
N PHE A 74 -46.49 5.64 8.05
CA PHE A 74 -45.99 5.30 9.38
C PHE A 74 -45.69 6.54 10.24
N HIS A 75 -45.95 7.76 9.73
CA HIS A 75 -45.62 9.04 10.36
C HIS A 75 -44.18 9.10 10.89
N MET A 76 -43.22 8.56 10.14
CA MET A 76 -41.83 8.44 10.58
C MET A 76 -40.82 8.90 9.53
N TYR A 77 -39.61 9.20 9.99
CA TYR A 77 -38.47 9.50 9.13
C TYR A 77 -37.54 8.29 9.04
N THR A 78 -37.02 8.03 7.84
CA THR A 78 -35.96 7.05 7.59
C THR A 78 -34.73 7.74 7.00
N GLU A 79 -33.53 7.26 7.32
CA GLU A 79 -32.28 7.73 6.72
C GLU A 79 -31.87 6.77 5.62
N MET A 80 -31.73 7.28 4.39
CA MET A 80 -31.33 6.48 3.23
C MET A 80 -29.93 6.87 2.77
N PRO A 81 -29.05 5.91 2.46
CA PRO A 81 -27.70 6.19 2.01
C PRO A 81 -27.70 6.83 0.62
N CYS A 82 -26.85 7.84 0.43
CA CYS A 82 -26.69 8.57 -0.82
C CYS A 82 -25.26 9.08 -1.00
N CYS A 83 -24.92 9.49 -2.21
CA CYS A 83 -23.65 10.10 -2.55
C CYS A 83 -23.78 11.62 -2.61
N LYS A 84 -23.00 12.35 -1.81
CA LYS A 84 -22.93 13.83 -1.82
C LYS A 84 -21.73 14.30 -2.60
N TYR A 85 -21.91 15.22 -3.54
CA TYR A 85 -20.80 15.79 -4.32
C TYR A 85 -19.90 16.68 -3.44
N THR A 86 -18.58 16.54 -3.61
CA THR A 86 -17.59 17.22 -2.78
C THR A 86 -16.50 17.94 -3.57
N ALA A 87 -16.48 17.77 -4.89
CA ALA A 87 -15.40 18.21 -5.78
C ALA A 87 -13.99 17.67 -5.41
N ASN A 88 -13.86 16.79 -4.42
CA ASN A 88 -12.61 16.14 -4.09
C ASN A 88 -12.38 14.94 -5.01
N LYS A 89 -11.40 15.04 -5.92
CA LYS A 89 -11.04 13.99 -6.88
C LYS A 89 -10.56 12.67 -6.25
N TYR A 90 -10.23 12.67 -4.96
CA TYR A 90 -9.83 11.49 -4.19
C TYR A 90 -10.99 10.85 -3.42
N SER A 91 -12.20 11.42 -3.50
CA SER A 91 -13.40 10.84 -2.90
C SER A 91 -14.14 9.97 -3.93
N ALA A 92 -14.71 8.86 -3.46
CA ALA A 92 -15.61 8.02 -4.23
C ALA A 92 -16.73 7.50 -3.34
N CYS A 93 -17.90 7.29 -3.93
CA CYS A 93 -19.07 6.78 -3.22
C CYS A 93 -19.76 5.69 -4.04
N SER A 94 -20.19 4.62 -3.36
CA SER A 94 -20.85 3.44 -3.95
C SER A 94 -22.36 3.39 -3.72
N ALA A 95 -22.95 4.40 -3.08
CA ALA A 95 -24.40 4.45 -2.93
C ALA A 95 -25.06 4.63 -4.31
N MET A 96 -26.20 3.96 -4.49
CA MET A 96 -26.96 4.01 -5.74
C MET A 96 -27.47 5.43 -6.05
N ASP A 97 -27.96 6.11 -5.02
CA ASP A 97 -28.58 7.43 -5.15
C ASP A 97 -27.59 8.57 -4.91
N VAL A 98 -27.86 9.71 -5.54
CA VAL A 98 -27.20 11.00 -5.24
C VAL A 98 -28.09 11.75 -4.26
N CYS A 99 -27.47 12.37 -3.25
CA CYS A 99 -28.24 13.15 -2.27
C CYS A 99 -28.94 14.32 -2.97
N PRO A 100 -30.18 14.65 -2.58
CA PRO A 100 -30.89 15.83 -3.09
C PRO A 100 -30.17 17.15 -2.76
#